data_AF-A0A7C5Q5A1-F1
#
_entry.id   AF-A0A7C5Q5A1-F1
#
_cell.length_a   1.000
_cell.length_b   1.000
_cell.length_c   1.000
_cell.angle_alpha   90.00
_cell.angle_beta   90.00
_cell.angle_gamma   90.00
#
_symmetry.space_group_name_H-M   'P 1'
#
loop_
_entity.id
_entity.type
_entity.pdbx_description
1 polymer ?
#
loop_
_entity_poly.entity_id
_entity_poly.type
_entity_poly.pdbx_seq_one_letter_code
_entity_poly.pdbx_strand_id
1 'polypeptide(L)'
;MPQTFAEKILAQKAGLSHTTPGQIVEVTPNVALSHDNTAPIYGIFKKMGGKKVFNPDMHAIFLDHAAPAPSTKHAENHKIIRQFVHEQGIKHFYDVGRGISHQLMVEEGLALPGEIVLGSDSHTPHAGVMGAFGAGIGRSEMASIWALGKLWLRVPESLKIVVHGQLKPGVTAKDLALYVIGNLGNDGGLYLSVEWHGEAIQALSLSSRATLPNITAEMGAKNSYIPPDKVVFDYLEGRAKRPYTPVYPDANAVYARVVEYNADDIEPMIAAPHRVDNTRPLSEFAGTKIDQAFLGTCTNGRLEDLAAAAAVLQGRKVSP
;
A
#
# COMPACT_ATOMS: atom_id res chain seq x y z
N MET A 1 -26.45 9.95 -5.35
CA MET A 1 -25.49 11.06 -5.21
C MET A 1 -24.19 10.61 -5.88
N PRO A 2 -23.48 11.47 -6.63
CA PRO A 2 -22.16 11.12 -7.16
C PRO A 2 -21.19 10.83 -6.02
N GLN A 3 -20.42 9.75 -6.14
CA GLN A 3 -19.52 9.27 -5.09
C GLN A 3 -18.11 9.01 -5.64
N THR A 4 -17.10 9.39 -4.86
CA THR A 4 -15.70 9.02 -5.07
C THR A 4 -15.49 7.51 -4.86
N PHE A 5 -14.30 7.00 -5.16
CA PHE A 5 -14.03 5.56 -5.00
C PHE A 5 -14.26 5.11 -3.55
N ALA A 6 -13.70 5.85 -2.58
CA ALA A 6 -13.78 5.51 -1.16
C ALA A 6 -15.22 5.50 -0.63
N GLU A 7 -16.03 6.48 -1.01
CA GLU A 7 -17.44 6.53 -0.64
C GLU A 7 -18.23 5.34 -1.22
N LYS A 8 -17.98 4.98 -2.49
CA LYS A 8 -18.66 3.84 -3.13
C LYS A 8 -18.28 2.51 -2.51
N ILE A 9 -16.98 2.23 -2.38
CA ILE A 9 -16.52 0.94 -1.86
C ILE A 9 -16.96 0.73 -0.41
N LEU A 10 -16.90 1.77 0.42
CA LEU A 10 -17.36 1.69 1.80
C LEU A 10 -18.88 1.58 1.89
N ALA A 11 -19.64 2.25 1.02
CA ALA A 11 -21.10 2.06 0.95
C ALA A 11 -21.45 0.61 0.60
N GLN A 12 -20.86 0.06 -0.46
CA GLN A 12 -21.11 -1.32 -0.90
C GLN A 12 -20.78 -2.33 0.20
N LYS A 13 -19.62 -2.17 0.87
CA LYS A 13 -19.16 -3.11 1.91
C LYS A 13 -19.91 -2.96 3.22
N ALA A 14 -20.57 -1.84 3.45
CA ALA A 14 -21.47 -1.61 4.58
C ALA A 14 -22.94 -1.99 4.27
N GLY A 15 -23.26 -2.42 3.04
CA GLY A 15 -24.63 -2.72 2.62
C GLY A 15 -25.52 -1.47 2.45
N LEU A 16 -24.91 -0.33 2.14
CA LEU A 16 -25.57 0.95 1.95
C LEU A 16 -25.59 1.34 0.46
N SER A 17 -26.60 2.12 0.07
CA SER A 17 -26.70 2.64 -1.30
C SER A 17 -25.72 3.79 -1.57
N HIS A 18 -25.32 4.51 -0.51
CA HIS A 18 -24.36 5.59 -0.55
C HIS A 18 -23.76 5.82 0.84
N THR A 19 -22.63 6.52 0.90
CA THR A 19 -22.05 7.09 2.12
C THR A 19 -21.58 8.52 1.85
N THR A 20 -21.31 9.27 2.91
CA THR A 20 -20.72 10.61 2.84
C THR A 20 -19.42 10.67 3.67
N PRO A 21 -18.47 11.57 3.34
CA PRO A 21 -17.27 11.74 4.16
C PRO A 21 -17.61 12.04 5.62
N GLY A 22 -16.82 11.49 6.54
CA GLY A 22 -17.06 11.60 7.98
C GLY A 22 -18.05 10.59 8.56
N GLN A 23 -18.88 9.92 7.75
CA GLN A 23 -19.76 8.84 8.20
C GLN A 23 -18.94 7.66 8.72
N ILE A 24 -19.35 7.07 9.85
CA ILE A 24 -18.76 5.82 10.35
C ILE A 24 -19.57 4.65 9.82
N VAL A 25 -18.88 3.69 9.21
CA VAL A 25 -19.48 2.44 8.70
C VAL A 25 -18.76 1.23 9.28
N GLU A 26 -19.51 0.13 9.46
CA GLU A 26 -18.94 -1.16 9.81
C GLU A 26 -18.71 -1.99 8.55
N VAL A 27 -17.48 -2.46 8.35
CA VAL A 27 -17.12 -3.27 7.18
C VAL A 27 -16.40 -4.54 7.58
N THR A 28 -16.63 -5.61 6.81
CA THR A 28 -15.78 -6.80 6.80
C THR A 28 -14.73 -6.63 5.70
N PRO A 29 -13.42 -6.58 6.02
CA PRO A 29 -12.41 -6.55 4.99
C PRO A 29 -12.38 -7.89 4.24
N ASN A 30 -12.05 -7.84 2.95
CA ASN A 30 -11.82 -9.05 2.17
C ASN A 30 -10.53 -9.75 2.59
N VAL A 31 -9.49 -8.96 2.90
CA VAL A 31 -8.21 -9.45 3.40
C VAL A 31 -7.77 -8.63 4.61
N ALA A 32 -7.32 -9.33 5.64
CA ALA A 32 -6.73 -8.80 6.84
C ALA A 32 -5.25 -9.23 6.90
N LEU A 33 -4.35 -8.31 6.52
CA LEU A 33 -2.91 -8.53 6.42
C LEU A 33 -2.21 -8.26 7.76
N SER A 34 -1.35 -9.18 8.19
CA SER A 34 -0.45 -8.95 9.31
C SER A 34 0.94 -9.48 8.98
N HIS A 35 1.92 -9.09 9.77
CA HIS A 35 3.31 -9.50 9.58
C HIS A 35 3.91 -9.95 10.93
N ASP A 36 5.17 -9.65 11.23
CA ASP A 36 5.80 -9.90 12.54
C ASP A 36 4.99 -9.33 13.73
N ASN A 37 4.14 -8.31 13.48
CA ASN A 37 3.15 -7.79 14.43
C ASN A 37 2.12 -8.83 14.92
N THR A 38 1.98 -9.97 14.24
CA THR A 38 1.05 -11.06 14.61
C THR A 38 1.29 -11.57 16.04
N ALA A 39 2.56 -11.69 16.48
CA ALA A 39 2.87 -12.14 17.84
C ALA A 39 2.29 -11.20 18.93
N PRO A 40 2.54 -9.87 18.92
CA PRO A 40 1.92 -8.99 19.88
C PRO A 40 0.39 -8.87 19.71
N ILE A 41 -0.15 -8.96 18.49
CA ILE A 41 -1.61 -8.97 18.26
C ILE A 41 -2.25 -10.21 18.92
N TYR A 42 -1.62 -11.37 18.83
CA TYR A 42 -2.08 -12.59 19.49
C TYR A 42 -2.16 -12.43 21.02
N GLY A 43 -1.22 -11.68 21.61
CA GLY A 43 -1.30 -11.30 23.02
C GLY A 43 -2.56 -10.49 23.37
N ILE A 44 -2.94 -9.52 22.53
CA ILE A 44 -4.14 -8.69 22.71
C ILE A 44 -5.40 -9.55 22.50
N PHE A 45 -5.44 -10.34 21.43
CA PHE A 45 -6.54 -11.23 21.10
C PHE A 45 -6.90 -12.17 22.26
N LYS A 46 -5.89 -12.79 22.90
CA LYS A 46 -6.09 -13.63 24.08
C LYS A 46 -6.64 -12.85 25.29
N LYS A 47 -6.15 -11.63 25.53
CA LYS A 47 -6.65 -10.76 26.62
C LYS A 47 -8.11 -10.34 26.40
N MET A 48 -8.54 -10.24 25.15
CA MET A 48 -9.94 -10.01 24.77
C MET A 48 -10.82 -11.26 24.92
N GLY A 49 -10.27 -12.41 25.33
CA GLY A 49 -10.98 -13.69 25.41
C GLY A 49 -11.11 -14.42 24.06
N GLY A 50 -10.38 -13.97 23.03
CA GLY A 50 -10.35 -14.59 21.71
C GLY A 50 -9.81 -16.03 21.75
N LYS A 51 -10.53 -16.94 21.09
CA LYS A 51 -10.18 -18.38 21.01
C LYS A 51 -9.94 -18.86 19.58
N LYS A 52 -10.83 -18.45 18.67
CA LYS A 52 -10.76 -18.73 17.24
C LYS A 52 -10.91 -17.44 16.45
N VAL A 53 -10.13 -17.30 15.37
CA VAL A 53 -10.32 -16.23 14.41
C VAL A 53 -11.67 -16.38 13.71
N PHE A 54 -12.31 -15.25 13.38
CA PHE A 54 -13.62 -15.19 12.76
C PHE A 54 -13.67 -15.98 11.44
N ASN A 55 -12.68 -15.76 10.56
CA ASN A 55 -12.53 -16.50 9.32
C ASN A 55 -11.03 -16.65 8.99
N PRO A 56 -10.45 -17.85 9.04
CA PRO A 56 -9.03 -18.03 8.76
C PRO A 56 -8.64 -17.70 7.30
N ASP A 57 -9.56 -17.82 6.35
CA ASP A 57 -9.29 -17.59 4.94
C ASP A 57 -9.17 -16.09 4.58
N MET A 58 -9.62 -15.19 5.46
CA MET A 58 -9.46 -13.75 5.25
C MET A 58 -8.07 -13.24 5.69
N HIS A 59 -7.32 -14.03 6.44
CA HIS A 59 -6.07 -13.60 7.06
C HIS A 59 -4.87 -13.98 6.20
N ALA A 60 -3.98 -13.00 5.97
CA ALA A 60 -2.68 -13.21 5.34
C ALA A 60 -1.57 -12.77 6.30
N ILE A 61 -0.63 -13.67 6.60
CA ILE A 61 0.45 -13.44 7.57
C ILE A 61 1.81 -13.64 6.89
N PHE A 62 2.68 -12.64 7.02
CA PHE A 62 3.99 -12.60 6.39
C PHE A 62 5.11 -12.47 7.45
N LEU A 63 6.25 -13.12 7.25
CA LEU A 63 7.45 -12.88 8.09
C LEU A 63 8.54 -12.23 7.24
N ASP A 64 8.55 -10.90 7.20
CA ASP A 64 9.40 -10.09 6.31
C ASP A 64 10.21 -8.99 7.02
N HIS A 65 9.76 -8.49 8.18
CA HIS A 65 10.46 -7.38 8.87
C HIS A 65 11.71 -7.84 9.62
N ALA A 66 11.75 -9.11 10.05
CA ALA A 66 12.84 -9.70 10.82
C ALA A 66 13.30 -11.01 10.16
N ALA A 67 13.79 -10.93 8.93
CA ALA A 67 14.06 -12.07 8.06
C ALA A 67 15.53 -12.10 7.58
N PRO A 68 16.40 -12.99 8.11
CA PRO A 68 16.18 -13.92 9.23
C PRO A 68 16.07 -13.19 10.58
N ALA A 69 15.61 -13.92 11.61
CA ALA A 69 15.40 -13.35 12.94
C ALA A 69 16.70 -12.75 13.53
N PRO A 70 16.79 -11.42 13.73
CA PRO A 70 18.02 -10.77 14.15
C PRO A 70 18.26 -10.86 15.67
N SER A 71 17.32 -11.41 16.43
CA SER A 71 17.48 -11.63 17.87
C SER A 71 16.64 -12.79 18.37
N THR A 72 16.94 -13.27 19.59
CA THR A 72 16.18 -14.32 20.28
C THR A 72 14.71 -13.98 20.45
N LYS A 73 14.38 -12.70 20.69
CA LYS A 73 12.99 -12.24 20.80
C LYS A 73 12.26 -12.33 19.47
N HIS A 74 12.91 -12.03 18.35
CA HIS A 74 12.30 -12.23 17.03
C HIS A 74 12.10 -13.71 16.73
N ALA A 75 13.07 -14.57 17.08
CA ALA A 75 12.94 -16.01 16.91
C ALA A 75 11.76 -16.59 17.71
N GLU A 76 11.58 -16.16 18.97
CA GLU A 76 10.42 -16.58 19.78
C GLU A 76 9.10 -16.05 19.21
N ASN A 77 9.07 -14.79 18.75
CA ASN A 77 7.89 -14.25 18.07
C ASN A 77 7.53 -15.05 16.82
N HIS A 78 8.51 -15.42 15.99
CA HIS A 78 8.28 -16.23 14.79
C HIS A 78 7.72 -17.61 15.14
N LYS A 79 8.23 -18.24 16.21
CA LYS A 79 7.67 -19.51 16.72
C LYS A 79 6.22 -19.35 17.16
N ILE A 80 5.90 -18.30 17.94
CA ILE A 80 4.53 -17.99 18.36
C ILE A 80 3.61 -17.80 17.14
N ILE A 81 4.08 -17.10 16.12
CA ILE A 81 3.31 -16.83 14.90
C ILE A 81 3.02 -18.12 14.14
N ARG A 82 4.03 -18.97 13.92
CA ARG A 82 3.85 -20.28 13.25
C ARG A 82 2.86 -21.16 14.01
N GLN A 83 2.96 -21.19 15.35
CA GLN A 83 2.01 -21.92 16.18
C GLN A 83 0.59 -21.37 16.05
N PHE A 84 0.42 -20.04 16.11
CA PHE A 84 -0.87 -19.40 15.93
C PHE A 84 -1.48 -19.69 14.55
N VAL A 85 -0.70 -19.55 13.48
CA VAL A 85 -1.12 -19.87 12.10
C VAL A 85 -1.66 -21.30 12.02
N HIS A 86 -0.91 -22.26 12.58
CA HIS A 86 -1.30 -23.67 12.59
C HIS A 86 -2.57 -23.91 13.41
N GLU A 87 -2.65 -23.38 14.64
CA GLU A 87 -3.80 -23.53 15.54
C GLU A 87 -5.09 -22.95 14.97
N GLN A 88 -4.99 -21.83 14.26
CA GLN A 88 -6.13 -21.13 13.67
C GLN A 88 -6.49 -21.61 12.27
N GLY A 89 -5.63 -22.42 11.64
CA GLY A 89 -5.84 -22.92 10.27
C GLY A 89 -5.71 -21.84 9.20
N ILE A 90 -4.83 -20.86 9.40
CA ILE A 90 -4.60 -19.76 8.45
C ILE A 90 -3.82 -20.29 7.24
N LYS A 91 -4.42 -20.22 6.05
CA LYS A 91 -3.84 -20.77 4.81
C LYS A 91 -2.81 -19.85 4.17
N HIS A 92 -3.03 -18.54 4.22
CA HIS A 92 -2.17 -17.55 3.59
C HIS A 92 -1.03 -17.16 4.54
N PHE A 93 -0.14 -18.11 4.82
CA PHE A 93 1.07 -17.88 5.59
C PHE A 93 2.31 -17.94 4.71
N TYR A 94 3.11 -16.89 4.77
CA TYR A 94 4.33 -16.72 3.99
C TYR A 94 5.51 -16.54 4.95
N ASP A 95 6.31 -17.60 5.06
CA ASP A 95 7.44 -17.64 6.00
C ASP A 95 8.62 -16.77 5.52
N VAL A 96 9.63 -16.66 6.37
CA VAL A 96 10.90 -15.96 6.15
C VAL A 96 11.50 -16.33 4.80
N GLY A 97 11.93 -15.31 4.05
CA GLY A 97 12.58 -15.46 2.76
C GLY A 97 11.62 -15.53 1.57
N ARG A 98 10.30 -15.47 1.77
CA ARG A 98 9.33 -15.41 0.67
C ARG A 98 9.27 -14.04 -0.02
N GLY A 99 9.47 -12.95 0.72
CA GLY A 99 9.42 -11.59 0.18
C GLY A 99 8.68 -10.64 1.10
N ILE A 100 8.57 -9.38 0.66
CA ILE A 100 7.92 -8.31 1.41
C ILE A 100 6.40 -8.50 1.37
N SER A 101 5.74 -8.30 2.50
CA SER A 101 4.29 -8.48 2.71
C SER A 101 3.42 -7.83 1.64
N HIS A 102 3.61 -6.54 1.37
CA HIS A 102 2.83 -5.80 0.36
C HIS A 102 3.07 -6.30 -1.06
N GLN A 103 4.30 -6.73 -1.37
CA GLN A 103 4.64 -7.29 -2.67
C GLN A 103 3.97 -8.67 -2.85
N LEU A 104 4.07 -9.54 -1.85
CA LEU A 104 3.44 -10.86 -1.87
C LEU A 104 1.92 -10.77 -1.89
N MET A 105 1.32 -9.79 -1.20
CA MET A 105 -0.12 -9.54 -1.27
C MET A 105 -0.59 -9.34 -2.72
N VAL A 106 0.20 -8.64 -3.53
CA VAL A 106 -0.08 -8.43 -4.95
C VAL A 106 0.22 -9.68 -5.78
N GLU A 107 1.40 -10.28 -5.61
CA GLU A 107 1.85 -11.44 -6.39
C GLU A 107 0.97 -12.69 -6.20
N GLU A 108 0.47 -12.88 -4.98
CA GLU A 108 -0.35 -14.03 -4.60
C GLU A 108 -1.85 -13.81 -4.89
N GLY A 109 -2.21 -12.69 -5.53
CA GLY A 109 -3.59 -12.37 -5.89
C GLY A 109 -4.49 -12.14 -4.68
N LEU A 110 -3.93 -11.60 -3.58
CA LEU A 110 -4.64 -11.32 -2.34
C LEU A 110 -5.22 -9.91 -2.28
N ALA A 111 -4.82 -8.97 -3.14
CA ALA A 111 -5.53 -7.71 -3.32
C ALA A 111 -6.22 -7.73 -4.68
N LEU A 112 -7.54 -7.51 -4.71
CA LEU A 112 -8.31 -7.51 -5.96
C LEU A 112 -9.14 -6.22 -6.11
N PRO A 113 -9.45 -5.82 -7.35
CA PRO A 113 -10.28 -4.65 -7.63
C PRO A 113 -11.62 -4.68 -6.87
N GLY A 114 -11.99 -3.56 -6.24
CA GLY A 114 -13.26 -3.44 -5.52
C GLY A 114 -13.33 -4.21 -4.20
N GLU A 115 -12.18 -4.47 -3.58
CA GLU A 115 -12.09 -5.07 -2.26
C GLU A 115 -11.58 -4.09 -1.20
N ILE A 116 -11.77 -4.45 0.07
CA ILE A 116 -11.14 -3.79 1.22
C ILE A 116 -10.03 -4.67 1.75
N VAL A 117 -8.83 -4.14 1.82
CA VAL A 117 -7.65 -4.74 2.45
C VAL A 117 -7.26 -3.88 3.65
N LEU A 118 -7.30 -4.48 4.84
CA LEU A 118 -6.84 -3.84 6.07
C LEU A 118 -5.61 -4.55 6.58
N GLY A 119 -4.60 -3.80 7.02
CA GLY A 119 -3.33 -4.39 7.40
C GLY A 119 -2.72 -3.76 8.64
N SER A 120 -2.06 -4.56 9.48
CA SER A 120 -1.36 -4.06 10.67
C SER A 120 -0.03 -3.35 10.36
N ASP A 121 0.06 -2.72 9.19
CA ASP A 121 1.21 -2.05 8.62
C ASP A 121 0.76 -0.75 7.93
N SER A 122 1.54 0.33 8.07
CA SER A 122 1.17 1.65 7.55
C SER A 122 1.11 1.71 6.02
N HIS A 123 1.86 0.86 5.31
CA HIS A 123 1.96 0.85 3.86
C HIS A 123 0.95 -0.07 3.16
N THR A 124 -0.04 -0.59 3.90
CA THR A 124 -1.19 -1.32 3.35
C THR A 124 -1.94 -0.57 2.22
N PRO A 125 -1.96 0.78 2.15
CA PRO A 125 -2.44 1.49 0.96
C PRO A 125 -1.86 1.00 -0.37
N HIS A 126 -0.70 0.31 -0.37
CA HIS A 126 -0.15 -0.40 -1.53
C HIS A 126 -1.17 -1.26 -2.29
N ALA A 127 -2.20 -1.82 -1.63
CA ALA A 127 -3.29 -2.57 -2.26
C ALA A 127 -4.02 -1.76 -3.36
N GLY A 128 -3.95 -0.43 -3.28
CA GLY A 128 -4.45 0.53 -4.27
C GLY A 128 -3.96 0.31 -5.68
N VAL A 129 -2.78 -0.29 -5.88
CA VAL A 129 -2.25 -0.63 -7.20
C VAL A 129 -3.16 -1.60 -7.96
N MET A 130 -3.92 -2.42 -7.24
CA MET A 130 -4.91 -3.36 -7.78
C MET A 130 -6.31 -2.76 -7.88
N GLY A 131 -6.51 -1.48 -7.56
CA GLY A 131 -7.85 -0.88 -7.46
C GLY A 131 -8.64 -1.33 -6.23
N ALA A 132 -7.96 -1.77 -5.18
CA ALA A 132 -8.56 -2.08 -3.89
C ALA A 132 -8.50 -0.86 -2.95
N PHE A 133 -9.37 -0.82 -1.95
CA PHE A 133 -9.23 0.09 -0.81
C PHE A 133 -8.24 -0.55 0.18
N GLY A 134 -7.06 0.05 0.34
CA GLY A 134 -6.02 -0.41 1.25
C GLY A 134 -5.83 0.56 2.41
N ALA A 135 -5.86 0.09 3.66
CA ALA A 135 -5.60 0.95 4.80
C ALA A 135 -4.84 0.25 5.93
N GLY A 136 -3.87 0.99 6.49
CA GLY A 136 -3.21 0.60 7.74
C GLY A 136 -4.15 0.73 8.94
N ILE A 137 -4.04 -0.22 9.86
CA ILE A 137 -4.74 -0.27 11.15
C ILE A 137 -3.78 -0.70 12.27
N GLY A 138 -4.15 -0.40 13.51
CA GLY A 138 -3.40 -0.76 14.70
C GLY A 138 -3.61 -2.22 15.13
N ARG A 139 -2.80 -2.65 16.12
CA ARG A 139 -2.82 -4.01 16.65
C ARG A 139 -4.15 -4.38 17.32
N SER A 140 -4.77 -3.45 18.05
CA SER A 140 -6.07 -3.67 18.70
C SER A 140 -7.21 -3.79 17.68
N GLU A 141 -7.14 -3.03 16.59
CA GLU A 141 -8.11 -3.12 15.48
C GLU A 141 -7.97 -4.47 14.77
N MET A 142 -6.74 -4.93 14.50
CA MET A 142 -6.52 -6.26 13.94
C MET A 142 -7.01 -7.38 14.87
N ALA A 143 -6.75 -7.29 16.18
CA ALA A 143 -7.29 -8.25 17.15
C ALA A 143 -8.83 -8.24 17.18
N SER A 144 -9.46 -7.08 16.95
CA SER A 144 -10.92 -6.97 16.83
C SER A 144 -11.43 -7.63 15.55
N ILE A 145 -10.74 -7.48 14.42
CA ILE A 145 -11.05 -8.21 13.18
C ILE A 145 -10.88 -9.72 13.39
N TRP A 146 -9.84 -10.17 14.08
CA TRP A 146 -9.68 -11.58 14.41
C TRP A 146 -10.87 -12.11 15.21
N ALA A 147 -11.40 -11.32 16.14
CA ALA A 147 -12.53 -11.76 16.97
C ALA A 147 -13.89 -11.68 16.26
N LEU A 148 -14.13 -10.63 15.47
CA LEU A 148 -15.46 -10.25 14.99
C LEU A 148 -15.60 -10.25 13.45
N GLY A 149 -14.49 -10.30 12.72
CA GLY A 149 -14.45 -10.21 11.26
C GLY A 149 -14.76 -8.82 10.70
N LYS A 150 -14.84 -7.80 11.56
CA LYS A 150 -15.34 -6.48 11.22
C LYS A 150 -14.57 -5.38 11.92
N LEU A 151 -14.59 -4.19 11.31
CA LEU A 151 -14.05 -2.97 11.88
C LEU A 151 -14.90 -1.76 11.49
N TRP A 152 -14.91 -0.75 12.35
CA TRP A 152 -15.47 0.56 12.00
C TRP A 152 -14.44 1.39 11.24
N LEU A 153 -14.85 1.97 10.12
CA LEU A 153 -14.07 2.93 9.36
C LEU A 153 -14.88 4.22 9.23
N ARG A 154 -14.23 5.37 9.43
CA ARG A 154 -14.79 6.65 9.00
C ARG A 154 -14.48 6.84 7.53
N VAL A 155 -15.51 7.11 6.74
CA VAL A 155 -15.41 7.37 5.31
C VAL A 155 -14.51 8.60 5.10
N PRO A 156 -13.37 8.47 4.40
CA PRO A 156 -12.47 9.58 4.20
C PRO A 156 -13.02 10.55 3.14
N GLU A 157 -12.62 11.81 3.23
CA GLU A 157 -12.67 12.72 2.07
C GLU A 157 -11.64 12.26 1.03
N SER A 158 -11.79 12.70 -0.22
CA SER A 158 -10.92 12.25 -1.32
C SER A 158 -10.11 13.40 -1.94
N LEU A 159 -8.82 13.15 -2.16
CA LEU A 159 -7.90 13.98 -2.91
C LEU A 159 -7.70 13.36 -4.30
N LYS A 160 -8.02 14.09 -5.36
CA LYS A 160 -7.70 13.68 -6.74
C LYS A 160 -6.38 14.30 -7.17
N ILE A 161 -5.43 13.46 -7.57
CA ILE A 161 -4.19 13.88 -8.22
C ILE A 161 -4.30 13.51 -9.70
N VAL A 162 -4.25 14.50 -10.58
CA VAL A 162 -4.22 14.29 -12.03
C VAL A 162 -2.82 14.60 -12.54
N VAL A 163 -2.19 13.65 -13.22
CA VAL A 163 -0.85 13.83 -13.78
C VAL A 163 -0.91 13.72 -15.29
N HIS A 164 -0.65 14.86 -15.95
CA HIS A 164 -0.64 15.01 -17.39
C HIS A 164 0.75 14.74 -17.98
N GLY A 165 0.83 14.51 -19.29
CA GLY A 165 2.10 14.33 -20.00
C GLY A 165 2.75 12.96 -19.79
N GLN A 166 4.08 12.90 -19.89
CA GLN A 166 4.86 11.67 -19.69
C GLN A 166 6.12 11.94 -18.88
N LEU A 167 6.53 10.97 -18.05
CA LEU A 167 7.80 11.08 -17.32
C LEU A 167 8.96 11.00 -18.31
N LYS A 168 9.91 11.93 -18.17
CA LYS A 168 11.12 11.97 -19.00
C LYS A 168 12.03 10.77 -18.73
N PRO A 169 12.90 10.38 -19.69
CA PRO A 169 13.91 9.35 -19.46
C PRO A 169 14.75 9.64 -18.21
N GLY A 170 14.87 8.66 -17.32
CA GLY A 170 15.58 8.78 -16.04
C GLY A 170 14.73 9.30 -14.88
N VAL A 171 13.47 9.68 -15.12
CA VAL A 171 12.49 10.05 -14.10
C VAL A 171 11.52 8.88 -13.89
N THR A 172 11.25 8.54 -12.65
CA THR A 172 10.51 7.35 -12.23
C THR A 172 9.25 7.70 -11.46
N ALA A 173 8.40 6.70 -11.19
CA ALA A 173 7.25 6.87 -10.31
C ALA A 173 7.63 7.31 -8.88
N LYS A 174 8.86 6.98 -8.42
CA LYS A 174 9.38 7.46 -7.13
C LYS A 174 9.58 8.97 -7.16
N ASP A 175 10.13 9.50 -8.25
CA ASP A 175 10.36 10.94 -8.41
C ASP A 175 9.04 11.69 -8.47
N LEU A 176 8.06 11.17 -9.22
CA LEU A 176 6.70 11.69 -9.24
C LEU A 176 6.08 11.73 -7.84
N ALA A 177 6.16 10.62 -7.10
CA ALA A 177 5.58 10.57 -5.77
C ALA A 177 6.25 11.53 -4.79
N LEU A 178 7.59 11.64 -4.83
CA LEU A 178 8.32 12.61 -4.03
C LEU A 178 7.96 14.05 -4.41
N TYR A 179 7.89 14.37 -5.70
CA TYR A 179 7.48 15.69 -6.17
C TYR A 179 6.10 16.08 -5.63
N VAL A 180 5.13 15.16 -5.68
CA VAL A 180 3.80 15.38 -5.10
C VAL A 180 3.87 15.55 -3.58
N ILE A 181 4.60 14.69 -2.86
CA ILE A 181 4.70 14.77 -1.39
C ILE A 181 5.37 16.08 -0.96
N GLY A 182 6.40 16.54 -1.65
CA GLY A 182 7.04 17.83 -1.37
C GLY A 182 6.11 19.02 -1.54
N ASN A 183 5.29 19.00 -2.60
CA ASN A 183 4.32 20.08 -2.86
C ASN A 183 3.13 20.07 -1.89
N LEU A 184 2.72 18.89 -1.40
CA LEU A 184 1.57 18.75 -0.52
C LEU A 184 1.93 18.75 0.98
N GLY A 185 3.16 18.39 1.33
CA GLY A 185 3.63 18.19 2.71
C GLY A 185 3.25 16.83 3.31
N ASN A 186 3.86 16.46 4.44
CA ASN A 186 3.61 15.17 5.12
C ASN A 186 2.16 14.99 5.64
N ASP A 187 1.39 16.07 5.75
CA ASP A 187 -0.04 16.00 6.15
C ASP A 187 -0.98 16.28 4.96
N GLY A 188 -0.44 16.42 3.74
CA GLY A 188 -1.22 16.79 2.56
C GLY A 188 -2.29 15.77 2.16
N GLY A 189 -2.18 14.53 2.64
CA GLY A 189 -3.13 13.44 2.48
C GLY A 189 -3.77 13.00 3.80
N LEU A 190 -3.61 13.74 4.90
CA LEU A 190 -4.01 13.27 6.23
C LEU A 190 -5.47 12.84 6.27
N TYR A 191 -5.68 11.54 6.50
CA TYR A 191 -6.99 10.87 6.49
C TYR A 191 -7.76 10.92 5.15
N LEU A 192 -7.13 11.35 4.06
CA LEU A 192 -7.76 11.37 2.74
C LEU A 192 -7.62 10.01 2.04
N SER A 193 -8.58 9.71 1.17
CA SER A 193 -8.38 8.74 0.09
C SER A 193 -7.74 9.45 -1.09
N VAL A 194 -6.47 9.14 -1.36
CA VAL A 194 -5.72 9.70 -2.49
C VAL A 194 -6.05 8.89 -3.75
N GLU A 195 -6.56 9.53 -4.79
CA GLU A 195 -6.83 8.89 -6.07
C GLU A 195 -5.89 9.43 -7.15
N TRP A 196 -5.13 8.53 -7.79
CA TRP A 196 -4.20 8.87 -8.87
C TRP A 196 -4.87 8.68 -10.22
N HIS A 197 -4.89 9.75 -11.02
CA HIS A 197 -5.50 9.83 -12.34
C HIS A 197 -4.55 10.49 -13.34
N GLY A 198 -4.90 10.45 -14.62
CA GLY A 198 -4.14 11.07 -15.71
C GLY A 198 -3.36 10.07 -16.55
N GLU A 199 -3.02 10.49 -17.76
CA GLU A 199 -2.35 9.66 -18.76
C GLU A 199 -0.94 9.25 -18.33
N ALA A 200 -0.23 10.09 -17.55
CA ALA A 200 1.09 9.74 -17.04
C ALA A 200 1.00 8.52 -16.12
N ILE A 201 -0.05 8.43 -15.29
CA ILE A 201 -0.30 7.29 -14.40
C ILE A 201 -0.65 6.04 -15.21
N GLN A 202 -1.47 6.19 -16.25
CA GLN A 202 -1.85 5.09 -17.14
C GLN A 202 -0.66 4.54 -17.93
N ALA A 203 0.30 5.40 -18.30
CA ALA A 203 1.51 5.00 -19.02
C ALA A 203 2.51 4.20 -18.16
N LEU A 204 2.42 4.27 -16.83
CA LEU A 204 3.29 3.51 -15.93
C LEU A 204 3.05 2.00 -16.04
N SER A 205 4.13 1.22 -15.95
CA SER A 205 4.06 -0.22 -15.70
C SER A 205 3.36 -0.50 -14.36
N LEU A 206 2.85 -1.73 -14.18
CA LEU A 206 2.24 -2.10 -12.90
C LEU A 206 3.19 -1.95 -11.72
N SER A 207 4.46 -2.33 -11.91
CA SER A 207 5.50 -2.22 -10.90
C SER A 207 5.81 -0.77 -10.52
N SER A 208 5.75 0.16 -11.49
CA SER A 208 5.96 1.59 -11.24
C SER A 208 4.74 2.20 -10.56
N ARG A 209 3.53 1.80 -10.96
CA ARG A 209 2.30 2.20 -10.28
C ARG A 209 2.32 1.82 -8.81
N ALA A 210 2.87 0.66 -8.45
CA ALA A 210 2.92 0.16 -7.07
C ALA A 210 3.69 1.09 -6.11
N THR A 211 4.61 1.91 -6.61
CA THR A 211 5.32 2.92 -5.82
C THR A 211 4.39 4.01 -5.29
N LEU A 212 3.42 4.45 -6.08
CA LEU A 212 2.55 5.58 -5.75
C LEU A 212 1.67 5.30 -4.52
N PRO A 213 0.85 4.23 -4.47
CA PRO A 213 0.00 3.98 -3.33
C PRO A 213 0.78 3.51 -2.10
N ASN A 214 1.98 2.96 -2.28
CA ASN A 214 2.85 2.61 -1.16
C ASN A 214 3.30 3.84 -0.37
N ILE A 215 3.94 4.80 -1.06
CA ILE A 215 4.59 5.93 -0.40
C ILE A 215 3.61 7.02 0.04
N THR A 216 2.37 7.02 -0.45
CA THR A 216 1.34 7.95 0.04
C THR A 216 1.05 7.84 1.53
N ALA A 217 1.45 6.74 2.19
CA ALA A 217 1.45 6.67 3.64
C ALA A 217 2.27 7.79 4.30
N GLU A 218 3.35 8.24 3.65
CA GLU A 218 4.25 9.31 4.13
C GLU A 218 3.63 10.71 4.07
N MET A 219 2.51 10.88 3.34
CA MET A 219 1.69 12.10 3.36
C MET A 219 0.40 11.93 4.20
N GLY A 220 0.31 10.89 5.02
CA GLY A 220 -0.81 10.66 5.95
C GLY A 220 -2.07 10.06 5.30
N ALA A 221 -1.98 9.57 4.06
CA ALA A 221 -3.12 9.01 3.32
C ALA A 221 -3.76 7.84 4.08
N LYS A 222 -5.10 7.85 4.19
CA LYS A 222 -5.85 6.71 4.75
C LYS A 222 -5.92 5.56 3.76
N ASN A 223 -6.12 5.90 2.49
CA ASN A 223 -6.18 5.00 1.35
C ASN A 223 -5.49 5.68 0.16
N SER A 224 -4.97 4.87 -0.75
CA SER A 224 -4.44 5.34 -2.02
C SER A 224 -4.95 4.41 -3.11
N TYR A 225 -5.46 4.95 -4.21
CA TYR A 225 -6.20 4.22 -5.22
C TYR A 225 -5.74 4.61 -6.62
N ILE A 226 -5.53 3.60 -7.46
CA ILE A 226 -5.35 3.75 -8.89
C ILE A 226 -6.50 3.01 -9.57
N PRO A 227 -7.28 3.64 -10.48
CA PRO A 227 -8.31 2.95 -11.24
C PRO A 227 -7.74 1.73 -11.96
N PRO A 228 -8.28 0.52 -11.72
CA PRO A 228 -7.77 -0.69 -12.36
C PRO A 228 -8.13 -0.67 -13.85
N ASP A 229 -7.15 -1.01 -14.68
CA ASP A 229 -7.26 -1.04 -16.14
C ASP A 229 -6.81 -2.39 -16.70
N LYS A 230 -6.65 -2.48 -18.03
CA LYS A 230 -6.24 -3.71 -18.71
C LYS A 230 -4.96 -4.30 -18.13
N VAL A 231 -3.98 -3.49 -17.73
CA VAL A 231 -2.71 -3.99 -17.15
C VAL A 231 -2.97 -4.74 -15.84
N VAL A 232 -3.87 -4.22 -15.00
CA VAL A 232 -4.27 -4.90 -13.76
C VAL A 232 -5.04 -6.19 -14.06
N PHE A 233 -6.00 -6.14 -15.00
CA PHE A 233 -6.81 -7.32 -15.33
C PHE A 233 -5.98 -8.44 -15.97
N ASP A 234 -5.08 -8.12 -16.89
CA ASP A 234 -4.14 -9.06 -17.50
C ASP A 234 -3.22 -9.69 -16.44
N TYR A 235 -2.72 -8.88 -15.50
CA TYR A 235 -1.87 -9.38 -14.41
C TYR A 235 -2.62 -10.39 -13.52
N LEU A 236 -3.90 -10.12 -13.24
CA LEU A 236 -4.74 -10.96 -12.40
C LEU A 236 -5.22 -12.25 -13.09
N GLU A 237 -5.08 -12.38 -14.40
CA GLU A 237 -5.44 -13.60 -15.14
C GLU A 237 -4.62 -14.80 -14.61
N GLY A 238 -5.34 -15.85 -14.17
CA GLY A 238 -4.75 -17.04 -13.53
C GLY A 238 -4.23 -16.84 -12.09
N ARG A 239 -4.09 -15.59 -11.62
CA ARG A 239 -3.65 -15.24 -10.25
C ARG A 239 -4.80 -15.07 -9.28
N ALA A 240 -5.85 -14.35 -9.66
CA ALA A 240 -7.01 -14.13 -8.80
C ALA A 240 -7.66 -15.47 -8.40
N LYS A 241 -7.73 -15.75 -7.09
CA LYS A 241 -8.32 -16.99 -6.55
C LYS A 241 -9.77 -16.85 -6.12
N ARG A 242 -10.35 -15.65 -6.27
CA ARG A 242 -11.73 -15.33 -5.93
C ARG A 242 -12.32 -14.35 -6.95
N PRO A 243 -13.64 -14.37 -7.19
CA PRO A 243 -14.28 -13.40 -8.06
C PRO A 243 -14.16 -11.99 -7.48
N TYR A 244 -14.05 -11.00 -8.36
CA TYR A 244 -13.96 -9.60 -7.97
C TYR A 244 -14.76 -8.73 -8.95
N THR A 245 -15.10 -7.52 -8.52
CA THR A 245 -15.81 -6.56 -9.35
C THR A 245 -15.18 -5.20 -9.11
N PRO A 246 -14.53 -4.58 -10.12
CA PRO A 246 -13.89 -3.29 -9.93
C PRO A 246 -14.92 -2.22 -9.57
N VAL A 247 -14.51 -1.30 -8.69
CA VAL A 247 -15.29 -0.12 -8.32
C VAL A 247 -14.56 1.10 -8.83
N TYR A 248 -15.30 2.01 -9.48
CA TYR A 248 -14.80 3.26 -10.05
C TYR A 248 -15.57 4.44 -9.46
N PRO A 249 -14.93 5.60 -9.23
CA PRO A 249 -15.64 6.83 -8.86
C PRO A 249 -16.67 7.20 -9.93
N ASP A 250 -17.73 7.92 -9.55
CA ASP A 250 -18.65 8.51 -10.53
C ASP A 250 -17.94 9.57 -11.37
N ALA A 251 -18.34 9.72 -12.63
CA ALA A 251 -17.75 10.70 -13.54
C ALA A 251 -17.84 12.15 -13.00
N ASN A 252 -18.88 12.43 -12.20
CA ASN A 252 -19.14 13.71 -11.55
C ASN A 252 -18.98 13.64 -10.02
N ALA A 253 -18.17 12.71 -9.51
CA ALA A 253 -17.82 12.66 -8.09
C ALA A 253 -17.16 13.98 -7.64
N VAL A 254 -17.51 14.42 -6.42
CA VAL A 254 -16.97 15.64 -5.83
C VAL A 254 -15.79 15.28 -4.94
N TYR A 255 -14.65 15.91 -5.19
CA TYR A 255 -13.43 15.70 -4.42
C TYR A 255 -13.21 16.89 -3.49
N ALA A 256 -12.72 16.62 -2.27
CA ALA A 256 -12.38 17.69 -1.32
C ALA A 256 -11.24 18.56 -1.84
N ARG A 257 -10.33 17.97 -2.62
CA ARG A 257 -9.25 18.67 -3.31
C ARG A 257 -8.94 17.97 -4.63
N VAL A 258 -8.66 18.77 -5.65
CA VAL A 258 -8.09 18.34 -6.93
C VAL A 258 -6.78 19.08 -7.12
N VAL A 259 -5.71 18.35 -7.43
CA VAL A 259 -4.42 18.92 -7.81
C VAL A 259 -3.97 18.33 -9.12
N GLU A 260 -3.33 19.16 -9.94
CA GLU A 260 -2.88 18.78 -11.27
C GLU A 260 -1.38 19.01 -11.37
N TYR A 261 -0.68 18.06 -11.98
CA TYR A 261 0.75 18.12 -12.21
C TYR A 261 1.05 17.78 -13.66
N ASN A 262 2.13 18.34 -14.19
CA ASN A 262 2.67 17.97 -15.49
C ASN A 262 3.90 17.09 -15.26
N ALA A 263 3.87 15.86 -15.79
CA ALA A 263 4.97 14.91 -15.65
C ALA A 263 6.26 15.40 -16.32
N ASP A 264 6.16 16.27 -17.32
CA ASP A 264 7.33 16.87 -17.98
C ASP A 264 8.11 17.82 -17.06
N ASP A 265 7.49 18.37 -16.02
CA ASP A 265 8.13 19.30 -15.10
C ASP A 265 8.92 18.58 -14.00
N ILE A 266 8.80 17.25 -13.93
CA ILE A 266 9.41 16.42 -12.90
C ILE A 266 10.79 15.99 -13.35
N GLU A 267 11.76 16.16 -12.48
CA GLU A 267 13.14 15.68 -12.62
C GLU A 267 13.46 14.66 -11.51
N PRO A 268 14.63 14.01 -11.52
CA PRO A 268 14.99 13.09 -10.44
C PRO A 268 14.96 13.79 -9.08
N MET A 269 14.24 13.22 -8.11
CA MET A 269 13.96 13.83 -6.82
C MET A 269 14.65 13.09 -5.67
N ILE A 270 15.07 13.84 -4.66
CA ILE A 270 15.61 13.31 -3.41
C ILE A 270 14.79 13.86 -2.24
N ALA A 271 14.33 12.98 -1.35
CA ALA A 271 13.83 13.37 -0.03
C ALA A 271 15.02 13.49 0.93
N ALA A 272 15.34 14.71 1.33
CA ALA A 272 16.46 15.00 2.22
C ALA A 272 16.10 14.79 3.70
N PRO A 273 17.10 14.53 4.58
CA PRO A 273 16.86 14.40 6.00
C PRO A 273 16.15 15.63 6.60
N HIS A 274 15.29 15.51 7.62
CA HIS A 274 14.85 14.28 8.30
C HIS A 274 13.36 13.98 8.04
N ARG A 275 12.79 14.48 6.94
CA ARG A 275 11.35 14.35 6.62
C ARG A 275 11.14 14.04 5.15
N VAL A 276 10.15 13.22 4.83
CA VAL A 276 9.89 12.77 3.45
C VAL A 276 9.47 13.95 2.56
N ASP A 277 8.69 14.90 3.09
CA ASP A 277 8.31 16.15 2.40
C ASP A 277 9.45 17.15 2.15
N ASN A 278 10.67 16.93 2.66
CA ASN A 278 11.82 17.74 2.31
C ASN A 278 12.41 17.30 0.96
N THR A 279 11.61 17.37 -0.11
CA THR A 279 12.02 16.90 -1.44
C THR A 279 12.63 18.02 -2.26
N ARG A 280 13.76 17.74 -2.90
CA ARG A 280 14.38 18.66 -3.86
C ARG A 280 14.97 17.89 -5.04
N PRO A 281 15.21 18.57 -6.17
CA PRO A 281 15.92 17.99 -7.29
C PRO A 281 17.26 17.36 -6.92
N LEU A 282 17.61 16.27 -7.59
CA LEU A 282 18.91 15.60 -7.46
C LEU A 282 20.08 16.56 -7.71
N SER A 283 19.88 17.55 -8.59
CA SER A 283 20.89 18.56 -8.94
C SER A 283 21.38 19.37 -7.74
N GLU A 284 20.55 19.59 -6.72
CA GLU A 284 20.94 20.27 -5.47
C GLU A 284 21.86 19.44 -4.58
N PHE A 285 21.91 18.12 -4.77
CA PHE A 285 22.71 17.20 -3.95
C PHE A 285 23.96 16.69 -4.65
N ALA A 286 24.21 17.12 -5.89
CA ALA A 286 25.37 16.69 -6.67
C ALA A 286 26.67 16.91 -5.89
N GLY A 287 27.48 15.85 -5.75
CA GLY A 287 28.74 15.88 -5.01
C GLY A 287 28.62 15.61 -3.50
N THR A 288 27.40 15.40 -2.99
CA THR A 288 27.19 14.96 -1.61
C THR A 288 27.72 13.54 -1.45
N LYS A 289 28.64 13.34 -0.49
CA LYS A 289 29.19 12.03 -0.18
C LYS A 289 28.15 11.19 0.55
N ILE A 290 28.04 9.93 0.17
CA ILE A 290 27.26 8.92 0.88
C ILE A 290 28.18 7.78 1.27
N ASP A 291 28.00 7.25 2.48
CA ASP A 291 28.77 6.11 2.97
C ASP A 291 28.06 4.78 2.68
N GLN A 292 26.75 4.82 2.43
CA GLN A 292 25.93 3.65 2.17
C GLN A 292 24.81 3.97 1.19
N ALA A 293 24.56 3.04 0.27
CA ALA A 293 23.38 3.03 -0.59
C ALA A 293 22.61 1.72 -0.36
N PHE A 294 21.28 1.80 -0.32
CA PHE A 294 20.40 0.65 -0.18
C PHE A 294 19.37 0.64 -1.30
N LEU A 295 19.26 -0.49 -1.99
CA LEU A 295 18.34 -0.72 -3.10
C LEU A 295 17.48 -1.95 -2.78
N GLY A 296 16.16 -1.81 -2.86
CA GLY A 296 15.23 -2.90 -2.57
C GLY A 296 14.47 -2.70 -1.27
N THR A 297 13.30 -2.06 -1.35
CA THR A 297 12.33 -1.90 -0.27
C THR A 297 10.93 -2.29 -0.73
N CYS A 298 9.93 -2.14 0.14
CA CYS A 298 8.52 -2.29 -0.25
C CYS A 298 8.11 -1.28 -1.34
N THR A 299 8.73 -0.10 -1.35
CA THR A 299 8.44 0.97 -2.30
C THR A 299 9.07 0.71 -3.66
N ASN A 300 10.33 0.24 -3.73
CA ASN A 300 11.09 -0.01 -4.95
C ASN A 300 12.09 -1.15 -4.73
N GLY A 301 11.92 -2.25 -5.44
CA GLY A 301 12.71 -3.49 -5.29
C GLY A 301 12.26 -4.61 -6.22
N ARG A 302 11.38 -4.30 -7.18
CA ARG A 302 10.90 -5.22 -8.21
C ARG A 302 11.94 -5.32 -9.32
N LEU A 303 11.71 -6.25 -10.26
CA LEU A 303 12.65 -6.52 -11.34
C LEU A 303 13.02 -5.26 -12.15
N GLU A 304 12.06 -4.37 -12.41
CA GLU A 304 12.33 -3.12 -13.14
C GLU A 304 13.23 -2.15 -12.35
N ASP A 305 13.07 -2.09 -11.02
CA ASP A 305 13.88 -1.23 -10.15
C ASP A 305 15.33 -1.73 -10.15
N LEU A 306 15.52 -3.05 -10.05
CA LEU A 306 16.83 -3.69 -10.11
C LEU A 306 17.47 -3.57 -11.50
N ALA A 307 16.68 -3.68 -12.57
CA ALA A 307 17.17 -3.51 -13.94
C ALA A 307 17.63 -2.06 -14.19
N ALA A 308 16.89 -1.07 -13.70
CA ALA A 308 17.27 0.34 -13.79
C ALA A 308 18.60 0.60 -13.06
N ALA A 309 18.76 0.08 -11.84
CA ALA A 309 20.01 0.20 -11.09
C ALA A 309 21.17 -0.54 -11.78
N ALA A 310 20.93 -1.74 -12.33
CA ALA A 310 21.93 -2.50 -13.07
C ALA A 310 22.40 -1.76 -14.33
N ALA A 311 21.51 -1.08 -15.04
CA ALA A 311 21.86 -0.25 -16.19
C ALA A 311 22.77 0.92 -15.80
N VAL A 312 22.53 1.56 -14.65
CA VAL A 312 23.40 2.64 -14.12
C VAL A 312 24.79 2.10 -13.74
N LEU A 313 24.85 0.89 -13.18
CA LEU A 313 26.10 0.26 -12.75
C LEU A 313 26.86 -0.48 -13.87
N GLN A 314 26.28 -0.61 -15.06
CA GLN A 314 26.86 -1.38 -16.15
C GLN A 314 28.26 -0.85 -16.53
N GLY A 315 29.26 -1.73 -16.48
CA GLY A 315 30.66 -1.38 -16.76
C GLY A 315 31.34 -0.54 -15.68
N ARG A 316 30.68 -0.33 -14.53
CA ARG A 316 31.19 0.44 -13.39
C ARG A 316 31.40 -0.45 -12.17
N LYS A 317 32.14 0.05 -11.20
CA LYS A 317 32.26 -0.53 -9.87
C LYS A 317 31.69 0.44 -8.85
N VAL A 318 31.08 -0.10 -7.79
CA VAL A 318 30.69 0.70 -6.63
C VAL A 318 31.96 1.34 -6.04
N SER A 319 31.85 2.61 -5.63
CA SER A 319 32.95 3.31 -4.96
C SER A 319 33.39 2.52 -3.73
N PRO A 320 34.70 2.40 -3.48
CA PRO A 320 35.22 1.81 -2.24
C PRO A 320 34.81 2.61 -1.01
#